data_AF-A0A177HQV6-F1
#
_entry.id   AF-A0A177HQV6-F1
#
_cell.length_a   1.000
_cell.length_b   1.000
_cell.length_c   1.000
_cell.angle_alpha   90.00
_cell.angle_beta   90.00
_cell.angle_gamma   90.00
#
_symmetry.space_group_name_H-M   'P 1'
#
loop_
_entity.id
_entity.type
_entity.pdbx_description
1 polymer ?
#
loop_
_entity_poly.entity_id
_entity_poly.type
_entity_poly.pdbx_seq_one_letter_code
_entity_poly.pdbx_strand_id
1 'polypeptide(L)'
;MLVSGPRARDLPAHGCPLDLYPRAFRAGRCAQTTLARTQVVLFAREQPERGFWVLVRSSFAGYLTDWLLDAATEYVRTDRRENA
;
A
#
# COMPACT_ATOMS: atom_id res chain seq x y z
N MET A 1 -6.85 2.62 7.34
CA MET A 1 -5.45 2.58 7.81
C MET A 1 -4.55 3.36 6.86
N LEU A 2 -3.36 3.78 7.31
CA LEU A 2 -2.37 4.53 6.52
C LEU A 2 -1.22 3.62 6.10
N VAL A 3 -0.87 3.64 4.82
CA VAL A 3 0.37 3.05 4.30
C VAL A 3 1.25 4.21 3.82
N SER A 4 2.43 4.39 4.42
CA SER A 4 3.32 5.53 4.12
C SER A 4 4.79 5.14 4.25
N GLY A 5 5.66 5.94 3.65
CA GLY A 5 7.10 5.72 3.64
C GLY A 5 7.65 5.58 2.22
N PRO A 6 8.98 5.48 2.06
CA PRO A 6 9.64 5.48 0.74
C PRO A 6 9.14 4.39 -0.20
N ARG A 7 8.70 3.24 0.35
CA ARG A 7 8.22 2.05 -0.38
C ARG A 7 6.70 1.89 -0.34
N ALA A 8 5.95 2.93 0.04
CA ALA A 8 4.49 2.86 0.21
C ALA A 8 3.72 2.51 -1.08
N ARG A 9 4.33 2.69 -2.25
CA ARG A 9 3.76 2.33 -3.57
C ARG A 9 4.05 0.89 -3.97
N ASP A 10 5.18 0.36 -3.51
CA ASP A 10 5.62 -0.99 -3.86
C ASP A 10 4.88 -2.02 -2.99
N LEU A 11 4.65 -1.69 -1.72
CA LEU A 11 4.00 -2.58 -0.76
C LEU A 11 2.59 -3.05 -1.21
N PRO A 12 1.65 -2.17 -1.61
CA PRO A 12 0.32 -2.62 -2.02
C PRO A 12 0.31 -3.23 -3.43
N ALA A 13 1.31 -2.94 -4.28
CA ALA A 13 1.39 -3.49 -5.63
C ALA A 13 1.48 -5.02 -5.65
N HIS A 14 2.02 -5.63 -4.58
CA HIS A 14 2.06 -7.08 -4.40
C HIS A 14 0.69 -7.76 -4.35
N GLY A 15 -0.36 -7.02 -4.02
CA GLY A 15 -1.70 -7.57 -3.84
C GLY A 15 -2.81 -6.78 -4.51
N CYS A 16 -2.46 -5.74 -5.29
CA CYS A 16 -3.40 -4.81 -5.90
C CYS A 16 -3.30 -4.86 -7.43
N PRO A 17 -4.42 -5.00 -8.17
CA PRO A 17 -4.40 -5.01 -9.62
C PRO A 17 -4.25 -3.62 -10.26
N LEU A 18 -4.26 -2.54 -9.49
CA LEU A 18 -4.08 -1.18 -10.03
C LEU A 18 -2.60 -0.88 -10.30
N ASP A 19 -2.32 -0.18 -11.41
CA ASP A 19 -1.02 0.48 -11.60
C ASP A 19 -0.90 1.65 -10.61
N LEU A 20 -0.17 1.44 -9.51
CA LEU A 20 0.05 2.43 -8.46
C LEU A 20 1.20 3.39 -8.75
N TYR A 21 1.82 3.33 -9.95
CA TYR A 21 2.87 4.26 -10.33
C TYR A 21 2.30 5.70 -10.41
N PRO A 22 3.07 6.74 -10.02
CA PRO A 22 2.58 8.12 -9.99
C PRO A 22 1.94 8.63 -11.30
N ARG A 23 2.36 8.09 -12.45
CA ARG A 23 1.80 8.41 -13.77
C ARG A 23 0.35 7.94 -13.93
N ALA A 24 -0.02 6.82 -13.32
CA ALA A 24 -1.32 6.17 -13.48
C ALA A 24 -2.24 6.49 -12.29
N PHE A 25 -1.71 6.41 -11.07
CA PHE A 25 -2.44 6.68 -9.83
C PHE A 25 -1.84 7.86 -9.06
N ARG A 26 -2.14 9.05 -9.60
CA ARG A 26 -1.66 10.35 -9.09
C ARG A 26 -2.31 10.74 -7.75
N ALA A 27 -1.68 11.69 -7.07
CA ALA A 27 -2.21 12.36 -5.89
C ALA A 27 -3.68 12.79 -6.05
N GLY A 28 -4.48 12.59 -4.99
CA GLY A 28 -5.91 12.92 -4.96
C GLY A 28 -6.82 11.93 -5.69
N ARG A 29 -6.27 10.90 -6.34
CA ARG A 29 -7.09 9.83 -6.95
C ARG A 29 -7.60 8.88 -5.88
N CYS A 30 -8.84 8.42 -6.08
CA CYS A 30 -9.40 7.31 -5.35
C CYS A 30 -9.92 6.25 -6.31
N ALA A 31 -9.85 4.99 -5.88
CA ALA A 31 -10.46 3.88 -6.61
C ALA A 31 -10.84 2.76 -5.65
N GLN A 32 -11.93 2.08 -5.98
CA GLN A 32 -12.27 0.80 -5.38
C GLN A 32 -11.49 -0.30 -6.11
N THR A 33 -10.86 -1.19 -5.35
CA THR A 33 -10.06 -2.29 -5.89
C THR A 33 -9.95 -3.43 -4.88
N THR A 34 -9.34 -4.54 -5.27
CA THR A 34 -8.95 -5.59 -4.34
C THR A 34 -7.51 -5.38 -3.85
N LEU A 35 -7.28 -5.66 -2.57
CA LEU A 35 -5.95 -5.75 -1.97
C LEU A 35 -5.92 -6.99 -1.09
N ALA A 36 -4.94 -7.87 -1.28
CA ALA A 36 -4.83 -9.13 -0.53
C ALA A 36 -6.13 -9.98 -0.61
N ARG A 37 -6.82 -9.97 -1.76
CA ARG A 37 -8.14 -10.62 -1.98
C ARG A 37 -9.31 -10.01 -1.18
N THR A 38 -9.15 -8.80 -0.62
CA THR A 38 -10.23 -8.07 0.08
C THR A 38 -10.61 -6.80 -0.67
N GLN A 39 -11.89 -6.44 -0.67
CA GLN A 39 -12.34 -5.19 -1.27
C GLN A 39 -11.91 -4.00 -0.42
N VAL A 40 -11.20 -3.06 -1.02
CA VAL A 40 -10.75 -1.82 -0.40
C VAL A 40 -11.08 -0.61 -1.27
N VAL A 41 -11.11 0.56 -0.64
CA VAL A 41 -10.94 1.84 -1.34
C VAL A 41 -9.54 2.35 -1.05
N LEU A 42 -8.78 2.61 -2.11
CA LEU A 42 -7.47 3.26 -2.05
C LEU A 42 -7.62 4.73 -2.38
N PHE A 43 -7.01 5.59 -1.56
CA PHE A 43 -6.92 7.02 -1.81
C PHE A 43 -5.45 7.45 -1.78
N ALA A 44 -4.94 7.93 -2.92
CA ALA A 44 -3.61 8.47 -3.04
C ALA A 44 -3.55 9.85 -2.37
N ARG A 45 -2.66 9.99 -1.38
CA ARG A 45 -2.49 11.26 -0.67
C ARG A 45 -1.92 12.33 -1.58
N GLU A 46 -2.19 13.60 -1.25
CA GLU A 46 -1.78 14.76 -2.06
C GLU A 46 -0.27 14.86 -2.28
N GLN A 47 0.51 14.38 -1.31
CA GLN A 47 1.96 14.22 -1.42
C GLN A 47 2.24 12.75 -1.79
N PRO A 48 2.66 12.45 -3.04
CA PRO A 48 2.81 11.08 -3.56
C PRO A 48 3.72 10.19 -2.72
N GLU A 49 4.76 10.76 -2.11
CA GLU A 49 5.71 10.14 -1.18
C GLU A 49 5.09 9.80 0.18
N ARG A 50 3.91 10.34 0.49
CA ARG A 50 3.21 10.10 1.76
C ARG A 50 2.27 8.90 1.73
N GLY A 51 2.16 8.22 0.58
CA GLY A 51 1.47 6.94 0.43
C GLY A 51 -0.05 7.02 0.29
N PHE A 52 -0.76 6.07 0.92
CA PHE A 52 -2.19 5.81 0.68
C PHE A 52 -3.00 5.72 1.96
N TRP A 53 -4.22 6.25 1.91
CA TRP A 53 -5.28 5.79 2.80
C TRP A 53 -5.92 4.52 2.22
N VAL A 54 -5.99 3.48 3.03
CA VAL A 54 -6.64 2.21 2.70
C VAL A 54 -7.88 2.08 3.58
N LEU A 55 -9.05 2.11 2.95
CA LEU A 55 -10.32 1.90 3.62
C LEU A 55 -10.81 0.49 3.33
N VAL A 56 -11.16 -0.25 4.38
CA VAL A 56 -11.63 -1.63 4.33
C VAL A 56 -12.77 -1.79 5.32
N ARG A 57 -13.65 -2.76 5.11
CA ARG A 57 -14.63 -3.16 6.14
C ARG A 57 -13.89 -3.55 7.42
N SER A 58 -14.39 -3.10 8.56
CA SER A 58 -13.77 -3.32 9.88
C SER A 58 -13.47 -4.80 10.17
N SER A 59 -14.35 -5.72 9.74
CA SER A 59 -14.17 -7.17 9.91
C SER A 59 -12.92 -7.73 9.22
N PHE A 60 -12.38 -7.03 8.21
CA PHE A 60 -11.17 -7.43 7.48
C PHE A 60 -9.93 -6.63 7.89
N ALA A 61 -10.06 -5.67 8.82
CA ALA A 61 -8.95 -4.78 9.17
C ALA A 61 -7.75 -5.53 9.78
N GLY A 62 -8.01 -6.54 10.63
CA GLY A 62 -6.94 -7.39 11.20
C GLY A 62 -6.20 -8.15 10.10
N TYR A 63 -6.93 -8.92 9.30
CA TYR A 63 -6.37 -9.66 8.16
C TYR A 63 -5.53 -8.78 7.22
N LEU A 64 -6.06 -7.61 6.84
CA LEU A 64 -5.35 -6.72 5.93
C LEU A 64 -4.08 -6.14 6.58
N THR A 65 -4.11 -5.89 7.88
CA THR A 65 -2.95 -5.44 8.63
C THR A 65 -1.87 -6.51 8.67
N ASP A 66 -2.24 -7.76 8.99
CA ASP A 66 -1.29 -8.88 9.01
C ASP A 66 -0.64 -9.08 7.64
N TRP A 67 -1.42 -9.02 6.56
CA TRP A 67 -0.90 -9.12 5.21
C TRP A 67 0.06 -7.96 4.85
N LEU A 68 -0.27 -6.72 5.25
CA LEU A 68 0.59 -5.57 5.01
C LEU A 68 1.91 -5.66 5.79
N LEU A 69 1.87 -6.17 7.02
CA LEU A 69 3.08 -6.38 7.84
C LEU A 69 3.96 -7.47 7.24
N ASP A 70 3.38 -8.59 6.81
CA ASP A 70 4.10 -9.67 6.14
C ASP A 70 4.76 -9.17 4.85
N ALA A 71 4.01 -8.48 3.99
CA ALA A 71 4.54 -7.87 2.76
C ALA A 71 5.66 -6.84 3.05
N ALA A 72 5.62 -6.14 4.19
CA ALA A 72 6.63 -5.15 4.54
C ALA A 72 7.98 -5.78 4.91
N THR A 73 8.00 -7.05 5.31
CA THR A 73 9.23 -7.75 5.71
C THR A 73 10.28 -7.81 4.59
N GLU A 74 9.84 -7.82 3.33
CA GLU A 74 10.72 -7.78 2.14
C GLU A 74 11.58 -6.51 2.09
N TYR A 75 11.01 -5.38 2.51
CA TYR A 75 11.67 -4.07 2.45
C TYR A 75 12.57 -3.82 3.67
N VAL A 76 12.22 -4.39 4.82
CA VAL A 76 13.05 -4.31 6.04
C VAL A 76 14.39 -5.04 5.87
N ARG A 77 14.42 -6.15 5.11
CA ARG A 77 15.65 -6.92 4.87
C ARG A 77 16.56 -6.30 3.81
N THR A 78 15.99 -5.55 2.87
CA THR A 78 16.72 -4.94 1.76
C THR A 78 17.53 -3.72 2.19
N ASP A 79 16.98 -2.88 3.08
CA ASP A 79 17.69 -1.71 3.65
C ASP A 79 18.98 -2.09 4.40
N ARG A 80 19.06 -3.30 4.96
CA ARG A 80 20.23 -3.77 5.71
C ARG A 80 21.40 -4.19 4.81
N ARG A 81 21.17 -4.43 3.51
CA ARG A 81 22.20 -4.83 2.55
C ARG A 81 22.76 -3.65 1.74
N GLU A 82 22.01 -2.56 1.60
CA GLU A 82 22.49 -1.33 0.94
C GLU A 82 23.33 -0.43 1.87
N ASN A 83 23.22 -0.62 3.19
CA ASN A 83 23.99 0.11 4.21
C ASN A 83 25.23 -0.65 4.75
N ALA A 84 25.69 -1.70 4.06
CA ALA A 84 26.86 -2.50 4.41
C ALA A 84 27.95 -2.40 3.34
#